data_AF-A0A2H0TYV0-F1
#
_entry.id   AF-A0A2H0TYV0-F1
#
_cell.length_a   1.000
_cell.length_b   1.000
_cell.length_c   1.000
_cell.angle_alpha   90.00
_cell.angle_beta   90.00
_cell.angle_gamma   90.00
#
_symmetry.space_group_name_H-M   'P 1'
#
loop_
_entity.id
_entity.type
_entity.pdbx_description
1 polymer ?
#
loop_
_entity_poly.entity_id
_entity_poly.type
_entity_poly.pdbx_seq_one_letter_code
_entity_poly.pdbx_strand_id
1 'polypeptide(L)' 'MFKNFFRKIGKDIAIDLGTANTLVYTPEKGIVIDEPSVVAINIK' A
#
# COMPACT_ATOMS: atom_id res chain seq x y z
N MET A 1 -6.05 -21.31 -20.37
CA MET A 1 -7.38 -20.81 -19.95
C MET A 1 -7.51 -20.48 -18.45
N PHE A 2 -6.62 -20.95 -17.56
CA PHE A 2 -6.71 -20.73 -16.10
C PHE A 2 -6.02 -19.47 -15.53
N LYS A 3 -5.16 -18.77 -16.30
CA LYS A 3 -4.39 -17.62 -15.80
C LYS A 3 -5.26 -16.43 -15.35
N ASN A 4 -6.47 -16.28 -15.92
CA ASN A 4 -7.35 -15.14 -15.67
C ASN A 4 -8.15 -15.27 -14.36
N PHE A 5 -8.27 -16.48 -13.80
CA PHE A 5 -8.99 -16.71 -12.55
C PHE A 5 -8.16 -16.28 -11.34
N PHE A 6 -6.86 -16.62 -11.34
CA PHE A 6 -5.96 -16.28 -10.24
C PHE A 6 -5.59 -14.79 -10.17
N ARG A 7 -5.69 -14.03 -11.28
CA ARG A 7 -5.43 -12.58 -11.27
C ARG A 7 -6.42 -11.79 -10.40
N LYS A 8 -7.62 -12.32 -10.15
CA LYS A 8 -8.62 -11.68 -9.27
C LYS A 8 -8.44 -11.97 -7.78
N ILE A 9 -7.47 -12.82 -7.40
CA ILE A 9 -7.31 -13.30 -6.02
C ILE A 9 -6.26 -12.48 -5.25
N GLY A 10 -5.36 -11.79 -5.94
CA GLY A 10 -4.45 -10.81 -5.33
C GLY A 10 -5.07 -9.42 -5.32
N LYS A 11 -5.03 -8.72 -4.18
CA LYS A 11 -5.28 -7.28 -4.16
C LYS A 11 -4.01 -6.59 -4.65
N ASP A 12 -4.03 -6.07 -5.86
CA ASP A 12 -2.93 -5.28 -6.40
C ASP A 12 -2.76 -4.00 -5.56
N ILE A 13 -1.56 -3.78 -5.03
CA ILE A 13 -1.20 -2.59 -4.27
C ILE A 13 0.14 -2.05 -4.76
N ALA A 14 0.28 -0.72 -4.73
CA ALA A 14 1.57 -0.05 -4.84
C ALA A 14 1.80 0.77 -3.56
N ILE A 15 3.03 0.75 -3.05
CA ILE A 15 3.41 1.45 -1.83
C ILE A 15 4.60 2.35 -2.15
N ASP A 16 4.46 3.63 -1.85
CA ASP A 16 5.57 4.59 -1.87
C ASP A 16 6.05 4.82 -0.44
N LEU A 17 7.31 4.49 -0.18
CA LEU A 17 7.95 4.60 1.13
C LEU A 17 8.88 5.82 1.14
N GLY A 18 8.27 7.00 1.13
CA GLY A 18 8.97 8.26 1.24
C GLY A 18 9.54 8.48 2.64
N THR A 19 10.57 9.33 2.73
CA THR A 19 11.19 9.71 4.02
C THR A 19 10.23 10.46 4.94
N ALA A 20 9.30 11.24 4.38
CA ALA A 20 8.34 12.04 5.12
C ALA A 20 6.92 11.43 5.14
N ASN A 21 6.49 10.82 4.04
CA ASN A 21 5.15 10.27 3.88
C ASN A 21 5.20 8.85 3.30
N THR A 22 4.25 8.02 3.72
CA THR A 22 3.98 6.71 3.15
C THR A 22 2.63 6.77 2.45
N LEU A 23 2.63 6.44 1.16
CA LEU A 23 1.41 6.39 0.35
C LEU A 23 1.08 4.95 -0.04
N VAL A 24 -0.21 4.62 -0.06
CA VAL A 24 -0.70 3.34 -0.59
C VAL A 24 -1.70 3.60 -1.69
N TYR A 25 -1.50 2.95 -2.82
CA TYR A 25 -2.36 3.01 -3.99
C TYR A 25 -2.99 1.65 -4.28
N THR A 26 -4.26 1.67 -4.73
CA THR A 26 -4.92 0.51 -5.33
C THR A 26 -5.47 0.90 -6.71
N PRO A 27 -5.43 -0.01 -7.71
CA PRO A 27 -5.96 0.29 -9.04
C PRO A 27 -7.44 0.71 -9.06
N GLU A 28 -8.23 0.23 -8.11
CA GLU A 28 -9.68 0.45 -8.06
C GLU A 28 -10.06 1.78 -7.38
N LYS A 29 -9.22 2.30 -6.48
CA LYS A 29 -9.58 3.42 -5.59
C LYS A 29 -8.61 4.60 -5.62
N GLY A 30 -7.50 4.50 -6.34
CA GLY A 30 -6.45 5.52 -6.28
C GLY A 30 -5.65 5.42 -4.98
N ILE A 31 -5.19 6.58 -4.48
CA ILE A 31 -4.46 6.68 -3.20
C ILE A 31 -5.46 6.47 -2.05
N VAL A 32 -5.20 5.44 -1.24
CA VAL A 32 -6.05 5.04 -0.10
C VAL A 32 -5.40 5.33 1.26
N ILE A 33 -4.10 5.61 1.29
CA ILE A 33 -3.34 6.05 2.48
C ILE A 33 -2.38 7.14 2.03
N ASP A 34 -2.28 8.23 2.79
CA ASP A 34 -1.26 9.28 2.72
C ASP A 34 -1.02 9.77 4.15
N GLU A 35 -0.02 9.19 4.80
CA GLU A 35 0.26 9.39 6.22
C GLU A 35 1.75 9.67 6.44
N PRO A 36 2.15 10.38 7.52
CA PRO A 36 3.56 10.58 7.84
C PRO A 36 4.31 9.26 8.07
N SER A 37 5.52 9.13 7.50
CA SER A 37 6.43 7.99 7.67
C SER A 37 7.12 8.00 9.05
N VAL A 38 6.35 7.89 10.12
CA VAL A 38 6.83 7.99 11.50
C VAL A 38 6.35 6.83 12.37
N VAL A 39 7.13 6.51 13.41
CA VAL A 39 6.74 5.55 14.44
C VAL A 39 7.09 6.11 15.81
N ALA A 40 6.19 5.95 16.78
CA ALA A 40 6.48 6.26 18.17
C ALA A 40 7.23 5.10 18.83
N ILE A 41 8.40 5.38 19.39
CA ILE A 41 9.23 4.38 20.08
C ILE A 41 9.25 4.72 21.56
N ASN A 42 8.82 3.78 22.41
CA ASN A 42 9.10 3.88 23.84
C ASN A 42 10.47 3.27 24.14
N ILE A 43 11.34 4.08 24.73
CA ILE A 43 12.73 3.76 25.07
C ILE A 43 12.96 3.61 26.59
N LYS A 44 11.88 3.64 27.38
CA LYS A 44 11.89 3.43 28.84
C LYS A 44 11.28 2.09 29.22
#